data_AF-T1A5U9-F1
#
_entry.id   AF-T1A5U9-F1
#
_cell.length_a   1.000
_cell.length_b   1.000
_cell.length_c   1.000
_cell.angle_alpha   90.00
_cell.angle_beta   90.00
_cell.angle_gamma   90.00
#
_symmetry.space_group_name_H-M   'P 1'
#
loop_
_entity.id
_entity.type
_entity.pdbx_description
1 polymer ?
#
loop_
_entity_poly.entity_id
_entity_poly.type
_entity_poly.pdbx_seq_one_letter_code
_entity_poly.pdbx_strand_id
1 'polypeptide(L)'
;MFYNPYHQAKAIMADVGKAKLNIYNTITGTFIIRDISGKAAITVPADSAVVVVYTPADGVVSYQAHQTLINGRVVDFRHGSSARQ
;
A
#
# COMPACT_ATOMS: atom_id res chain seq x y z
N MET A 1 -7.74 1.87 4.91
CA MET A 1 -6.96 2.97 5.52
C MET A 1 -6.77 2.64 6.98
N PHE A 2 -5.58 2.93 7.52
CA PHE A 2 -5.28 2.80 8.94
C PHE A 2 -4.64 4.09 9.43
N TYR A 3 -5.10 4.62 10.57
CA TYR A 3 -4.52 5.78 11.23
C TYR A 3 -4.00 5.37 12.60
N ASN A 4 -2.82 5.87 12.95
CA ASN A 4 -2.19 5.65 14.23
C ASN A 4 -2.16 6.96 15.02
N PRO A 5 -3.06 7.15 16.01
CA PRO A 5 -3.08 8.36 16.84
C PRO A 5 -1.99 8.39 17.92
N TYR A 6 -1.22 7.31 18.07
CA TYR A 6 -0.20 7.21 19.11
C TYR A 6 1.08 7.91 18.68
N HIS A 7 1.85 8.42 19.64
CA HIS A 7 3.18 9.02 19.43
C HIS A 7 4.29 7.99 19.12
N GLN A 8 3.93 6.74 18.87
CA GLN A 8 4.85 5.65 18.53
C GLN A 8 4.24 4.84 17.40
N ALA A 9 5.09 4.26 16.55
CA ALA A 9 4.65 3.36 15.49
C ALA A 9 3.85 2.18 16.06
N LYS A 10 2.78 1.79 15.37
CA LYS A 10 1.97 0.62 15.70
C LYS A 10 1.91 -0.33 14.52
N ALA A 11 1.92 -1.63 14.81
CA ALA A 11 1.75 -2.66 13.80
C ALA A 11 0.32 -3.17 13.81
N ILE A 12 -0.26 -3.34 12.62
CA ILE A 12 -1.55 -3.99 12.42
C ILE A 12 -1.29 -5.32 11.74
N MET A 13 -1.86 -6.40 12.25
CA MET A 13 -1.83 -7.70 11.59
C MET A 13 -2.88 -7.74 10.49
N ALA A 14 -2.44 -7.88 9.24
CA ALA A 14 -3.29 -8.20 8.12
C ALA A 14 -3.18 -9.69 7.80
N ASP A 15 -4.30 -10.37 7.70
CA ASP A 15 -4.37 -11.72 7.13
C ASP A 15 -4.80 -11.61 5.66
N VAL A 16 -3.90 -11.98 4.75
CA VAL A 16 -4.11 -11.88 3.30
C VAL A 16 -4.46 -13.24 2.67
N GLY A 17 -4.67 -14.27 3.49
CA GLY A 17 -5.02 -15.60 3.00
C GLY A 17 -3.89 -16.27 2.21
N LYS A 18 -4.22 -17.28 1.42
CA LYS A 18 -3.21 -18.15 0.78
C LYS A 18 -2.60 -17.59 -0.50
N ALA A 19 -3.27 -16.64 -1.14
CA ALA A 19 -2.79 -16.05 -2.38
C ALA A 19 -1.60 -15.13 -2.10
N LYS A 20 -0.60 -15.12 -3.00
CA LYS A 20 0.50 -14.17 -2.90
C LYS A 20 0.03 -12.78 -3.32
N LEU A 21 0.18 -11.80 -2.42
CA LEU A 21 -0.21 -10.41 -2.65
C LEU A 21 0.95 -9.46 -2.35
N ASN A 22 0.88 -8.26 -2.92
CA ASN A 22 1.63 -7.10 -2.49
C ASN A 22 0.70 -6.13 -1.74
N ILE A 23 1.27 -5.30 -0.86
CA ILE A 23 0.58 -4.21 -0.17
C ILE A 23 1.18 -2.89 -0.66
N TYR A 24 0.38 -2.07 -1.34
CA TYR A 24 0.78 -0.77 -1.86
C TYR A 24 0.19 0.37 -1.02
N ASN A 25 1.01 1.36 -0.65
CA ASN A 25 0.57 2.59 0.01
C ASN A 25 0.34 3.70 -1.00
N THR A 26 -0.90 4.19 -1.12
CA THR A 26 -1.22 5.25 -2.07
C THR A 26 -0.75 6.64 -1.62
N ILE A 27 -0.47 6.83 -0.32
CA ILE A 27 0.06 8.10 0.20
C ILE A 27 1.52 8.27 -0.23
N THR A 28 2.38 7.29 0.05
CA THR A 28 3.80 7.33 -0.31
C THR A 28 4.04 6.93 -1.76
N GLY A 29 3.09 6.23 -2.38
CA GLY A 29 3.20 5.67 -3.72
C GLY A 29 4.20 4.51 -3.80
N THR A 30 4.32 3.73 -2.72
CA THR A 30 5.32 2.67 -2.60
C THR A 30 4.70 1.36 -2.14
N PHE A 31 5.33 0.24 -2.50
CA PHE A 31 4.99 -1.06 -1.93
C PHE A 31 5.56 -1.15 -0.51
N ILE A 32 4.68 -1.37 0.47
CA ILE A 32 5.07 -1.59 1.87
C ILE A 32 5.64 -2.99 2.03
N ILE A 33 4.97 -4.00 1.45
CA ILE A 33 5.34 -5.41 1.54
C ILE A 33 5.03 -6.08 0.20
N ARG A 34 5.86 -7.04 -0.20
CA ARG A 34 5.71 -7.81 -1.45
C ARG A 34 5.69 -9.30 -1.20
N ASP A 35 5.06 -10.03 -2.12
CA ASP A 35 5.05 -11.50 -2.18
C ASP A 35 4.58 -12.21 -0.89
N ILE A 36 3.62 -11.61 -0.18
CA ILE A 36 3.11 -12.15 1.09
C ILE A 36 1.94 -13.10 0.90
N SER A 37 1.87 -14.10 1.78
CA SER A 37 0.69 -14.92 2.04
C SER A 37 0.57 -15.14 3.55
N GLY A 38 -0.62 -15.50 4.04
CA GLY A 38 -0.92 -15.66 5.45
C GLY A 38 -0.98 -14.30 6.15
N LYS A 39 -0.27 -14.17 7.27
CA LYS A 39 -0.30 -12.96 8.10
C LYS A 39 0.92 -12.08 7.86
N ALA A 40 0.71 -10.77 7.72
CA ALA A 40 1.75 -9.78 7.58
C ALA A 40 1.51 -8.58 8.50
N ALA A 41 2.58 -8.05 9.09
CA ALA A 41 2.52 -6.86 9.94
C ALA A 41 2.67 -5.61 9.09
N ILE A 42 1.67 -4.74 9.11
CA ILE A 42 1.72 -3.42 8.48
C ILE A 42 2.05 -2.39 9.55
N THR A 43 3.23 -1.78 9.46
CA THR A 43 3.63 -0.70 10.37
C THR A 43 2.99 0.61 9.93
N VAL A 44 2.29 1.27 10.86
CA VAL A 44 1.76 2.62 10.72
C VAL A 44 2.62 3.55 11.58
N PRO A 45 3.30 4.55 11.01
CA PRO A 45 4.11 5.51 11.78
C PRO A 45 3.30 6.26 12.83
N ALA A 46 3.98 6.89 13.79
CA ALA A 46 3.33 7.72 14.81
C ALA A 46 2.55 8.87 14.17
N ASP A 47 1.39 9.20 14.74
CA ASP A 47 0.51 10.29 14.29
C ASP A 47 0.34 10.36 12.76
N SER A 48 0.13 9.20 12.12
CA SER A 48 0.17 9.08 10.67
C SER A 48 -0.87 8.08 10.17
N ALA A 49 -1.27 8.25 8.91
CA ALA A 49 -2.13 7.31 8.21
C ALA A 49 -1.37 6.57 7.10
N VAL A 50 -1.81 5.35 6.82
CA VAL A 50 -1.46 4.60 5.61
C VAL A 50 -2.75 4.19 4.88
N VAL A 51 -2.75 4.33 3.56
CA VAL A 51 -3.87 3.89 2.71
C VAL A 51 -3.37 2.74 1.87
N VAL A 52 -3.78 1.53 2.24
CA VAL A 52 -3.29 0.29 1.63
C VAL A 52 -4.23 -0.23 0.55
N VAL A 53 -3.64 -0.73 -0.53
CA VAL A 53 -4.30 -1.51 -1.58
C VAL A 53 -3.60 -2.87 -1.67
N TYR A 54 -4.38 -3.95 -1.66
CA TYR A 54 -3.89 -5.31 -1.88
C TYR A 54 -3.91 -5.62 -3.37
N THR A 55 -2.81 -6.15 -3.90
CA THR A 55 -2.65 -6.39 -5.33
C THR A 55 -2.06 -7.78 -5.54
N PRO A 56 -2.33 -8.46 -6.67
CA PRO A 56 -1.62 -9.69 -7.00
C PRO A 56 -0.11 -9.48 -6.94
N ALA A 57 0.62 -10.46 -6.40
CA ALA A 57 2.08 -10.39 -6.28
C ALA A 57 2.77 -10.27 -7.65
N ASP A 58 2.25 -10.99 -8.64
CA ASP A 58 2.66 -11.04 -10.04
C ASP A 58 1.98 -9.97 -10.92
N GLY A 59 1.25 -9.03 -10.31
CA GLY A 59 0.58 -7.96 -11.03
C GLY A 59 1.57 -7.07 -11.79
N VAL A 60 1.28 -6.82 -13.07
CA VAL A 60 2.09 -5.92 -13.90
C VAL A 60 1.80 -4.48 -13.51
N VAL A 61 2.82 -3.79 -13.00
CA VAL A 61 2.75 -2.36 -12.66
C VAL A 61 2.98 -1.54 -13.91
N SER A 62 2.08 -0.61 -14.19
CA SER A 62 2.25 0.40 -15.22
C SER A 62 1.84 1.78 -14.71
N TYR A 63 2.28 2.82 -15.42
CA TYR A 63 2.00 4.21 -15.07
C TYR A 63 1.34 4.90 -16.25
N GLN A 64 0.28 5.66 -15.98
CA GLN A 64 -0.40 6.49 -16.98
C GLN A 64 -0.63 7.88 -16.40
N ALA A 65 0.10 8.88 -16.90
CA ALA A 65 0.14 10.21 -16.31
C ALA A 65 0.44 10.14 -14.79
N HIS A 66 -0.48 10.61 -13.94
CA HIS A 66 -0.36 10.56 -12.47
C HIS A 66 -0.96 9.30 -11.85
N GLN A 67 -1.28 8.28 -12.65
CA GLN A 67 -1.92 7.07 -12.15
C GLN A 67 -0.92 5.92 -12.06
N THR A 68 -1.00 5.15 -10.98
CA THR A 68 -0.43 3.81 -10.92
C THR A 68 -1.52 2.80 -11.24
N LEU A 69 -1.22 1.88 -12.15
CA LEU A 69 -2.10 0.81 -12.55
C LEU A 69 -1.44 -0.54 -12.23
N ILE A 70 -2.25 -1.51 -11.85
CA ILE A 70 -1.83 -2.90 -11.71
C ILE A 70 -2.80 -3.77 -12.50
N ASN A 71 -2.26 -4.55 -13.44
CA ASN A 71 -3.03 -5.31 -14.42
C ASN A 71 -4.07 -4.44 -15.16
N GLY A 72 -3.66 -3.22 -15.54
CA GLY A 72 -4.52 -2.26 -16.26
C GLY A 72 -5.62 -1.61 -15.41
N ARG A 73 -5.69 -1.85 -14.10
CA ARG A 73 -6.64 -1.21 -13.18
C ARG A 73 -5.95 -0.15 -12.35
N VAL A 74 -6.53 1.05 -12.26
CA VAL A 74 -6.00 2.15 -11.46
C VAL A 74 -6.06 1.80 -9.97
N VAL A 75 -4.93 1.91 -9.28
CA VAL A 75 -4.79 1.70 -7.83
C VAL A 75 -4.37 2.98 -7.09
N ASP A 76 -3.86 3.98 -7.81
CA ASP A 76 -3.42 5.27 -7.29
C ASP A 76 -3.68 6.33 -8.37
N PHE A 77 -4.26 7.47 -8.00
CA PHE A 77 -4.55 8.58 -8.92
C PHE A 77 -3.56 9.75 -8.83
N ARG A 78 -2.62 9.71 -7.88
CA ARG A 78 -1.73 10.84 -7.55
C ARG A 78 -0.25 10.47 -7.53
N HIS A 79 0.13 9.42 -8.27
CA HIS A 79 1.52 9.01 -8.42
C HIS A 79 2.38 10.14 -8.98
N GLY A 80 3.48 10.45 -8.28
CA GLY A 80 4.45 11.47 -8.69
C GLY A 80 3.95 12.92 -8.67
N SER A 81 2.75 13.21 -8.15
CA SER A 81 2.27 14.59 -8.03
C SER A 81 2.99 15.34 -6.90
N SER A 82 3.40 16.59 -7.15
CA SER A 82 4.07 17.47 -6.19
C SER A 82 3.24 17.84 -4.95
N ALA A 83 1.93 17.56 -4.97
CA ALA A 83 1.01 17.77 -3.86
C ALA A 83 1.11 16.71 -2.74
N ARG A 84 2.13 15.83 -2.77
CA ARG A 84 2.42 14.86 -1.70
C ARG A 84 3.32 15.52 -0.64
N GLN A 85 2.80 16.50 0.11
CA GLN A 85 3.39 17.05 1.33
C GLN A 85 2.30 17.38 2.34
#